data_AF-A0A1T5M921-F1
#
_entry.id   AF-A0A1T5M921-F1
#
_cell.length_a   1.000
_cell.length_b   1.000
_cell.length_c   1.000
_cell.angle_alpha   90.00
_cell.angle_beta   90.00
_cell.angle_gamma   90.00
#
_symmetry.space_group_name_H-M   'P 1'
#
loop_
_entity.id
_entity.type
_entity.pdbx_description
1 polymer ?
#
loop_
_entity_poly.entity_id
_entity_poly.type
_entity_poly.pdbx_seq_one_letter_code
_entity_poly.pdbx_strand_id
1 'polypeptide(L)' 'MERGICQICGMFFEKNYKNQELCYKCYEKDKSEYSIVKNYLLENNGATIMDIYYDTNVTIKTIERYIKEGKIEIIDE' A
#
# COMPACT_ATOMS: atom_id res chain seq x y z
N MET A 1 -12.15 21.43 12.56
CA MET A 1 -11.72 20.38 11.61
C MET A 1 -10.21 20.46 11.52
N GLU A 2 -9.51 19.37 11.85
CA GLU A 2 -8.04 19.31 11.77
C GLU A 2 -7.64 18.99 10.32
N ARG A 3 -6.62 19.69 9.80
CA ARG A 3 -6.07 19.42 8.46
C ARG A 3 -4.79 18.61 8.59
N GLY A 4 -4.63 17.64 7.70
CA GLY A 4 -3.42 16.82 7.57
C GLY A 4 -2.81 16.92 6.19
N ILE A 5 -1.56 16.47 6.06
CA ILE A 5 -0.88 16.27 4.78
C ILE A 5 -0.81 14.76 4.56
N CYS A 6 -1.31 14.28 3.42
CA CYS A 6 -1.31 12.87 3.10
C CYS A 6 0.13 12.36 2.92
N GLN A 7 0.53 11.31 3.64
CA GLN A 7 1.89 10.76 3.53
C GLN A 7 2.19 10.08 2.19
N ILE A 8 1.17 9.75 1.38
CA ILE A 8 1.34 9.11 0.06
C ILE A 8 1.40 10.16 -1.06
N CYS A 9 0.44 11.09 -1.12
CA CYS A 9 0.33 12.04 -2.23
C CYS A 9 0.74 13.48 -1.90
N GLY A 10 1.04 13.79 -0.63
CA GLY A 10 1.42 15.13 -0.19
C GLY A 10 0.29 16.17 -0.22
N MET A 11 -0.94 15.79 -0.58
CA MET A 11 -2.06 16.74 -0.60
C MET A 11 -2.59 17.04 0.80
N PHE A 12 -3.03 18.29 1.00
CA PHE A 12 -3.81 18.67 2.17
C PHE A 12 -5.20 18.01 2.13
N PHE A 13 -5.66 17.51 3.28
CA PHE A 13 -6.98 16.92 3.43
C PHE A 13 -7.53 17.18 4.84
N GLU A 14 -8.85 17.05 4.98
CA GLU A 14 -9.52 17.14 6.28
C GLU A 14 -9.49 15.77 6.97
N LYS A 15 -8.97 15.75 8.21
CA LYS A 15 -8.91 14.52 9.00
C LYS A 15 -10.30 14.21 9.57
N ASN A 16 -10.76 12.99 9.36
CA ASN A 16 -11.95 12.43 10.00
C ASN A 16 -11.67 11.97 11.45
N TYR A 17 -10.41 11.66 11.77
CA TYR A 17 -9.95 11.27 13.10
C TYR A 17 -8.50 11.73 13.34
N LYS A 18 -8.12 11.91 14.61
CA LYS A 18 -6.86 12.56 15.04
C LYS A 18 -5.59 11.95 14.40
N ASN A 19 -5.57 10.63 14.27
CA ASN A 19 -4.43 9.86 13.77
C ASN A 19 -4.54 9.50 12.27
N GLN A 20 -5.36 10.22 11.50
CA GLN A 20 -5.46 9.96 10.07
C GLN A 20 -4.24 10.51 9.32
N GLU A 21 -3.44 9.62 8.73
CA GLU A 21 -2.22 9.95 7.98
C GLU A 21 -2.42 9.96 6.46
N LEU A 22 -3.51 9.35 5.98
CA LEU A 22 -3.84 9.21 4.56
C LEU A 22 -5.14 9.93 4.23
N CYS A 23 -5.17 10.62 3.10
CA CYS A 23 -6.43 11.12 2.55
C CYS A 23 -7.32 9.95 2.09
N TYR A 24 -8.63 10.19 2.01
CA TYR A 24 -9.61 9.16 1.61
C TYR A 24 -9.25 8.45 0.31
N LYS A 25 -8.84 9.21 -0.72
CA LYS A 25 -8.43 8.65 -2.03
C LYS A 25 -7.24 7.71 -1.92
N CYS A 26 -6.22 8.09 -1.15
CA CYS A 26 -5.03 7.26 -0.96
C CYS A 26 -5.33 6.03 -0.11
N TYR A 27 -6.20 6.17 0.90
CA TYR A 27 -6.65 5.05 1.71
C TYR A 27 -7.44 4.01 0.89
N GLU A 28 -8.39 4.45 0.06
CA GLU A 28 -9.14 3.54 -0.82
C GLU A 28 -8.24 2.88 -1.86
N LYS A 29 -7.31 3.66 -2.45
CA LYS A 29 -6.31 3.12 -3.37
C LYS A 29 -5.46 2.06 -2.70
N ASP A 30 -4.90 2.35 -1.52
CA ASP A 30 -4.07 1.41 -0.76
C ASP A 30 -4.82 0.12 -0.44
N LYS A 31 -6.10 0.22 -0.05
CA LYS A 31 -6.95 -0.95 0.20
C LYS A 31 -7.13 -1.81 -1.06
N SER A 32 -7.33 -1.18 -2.21
CA SER A 32 -7.47 -1.88 -3.50
C SER A 32 -6.16 -2.53 -3.92
N GLU A 33 -5.04 -1.81 -3.85
CA GLU A 33 -3.70 -2.31 -4.18
C GLU A 33 -3.33 -3.50 -3.28
N TYR A 34 -3.59 -3.40 -1.98
CA TYR A 34 -3.38 -4.47 -1.03
C TYR A 34 -4.15 -5.75 -1.40
N SER A 35 -5.42 -5.62 -1.79
CA SER A 35 -6.21 -6.78 -2.24
C SER A 35 -5.63 -7.41 -3.50
N ILE A 36 -5.14 -6.61 -4.45
CA ILE A 36 -4.50 -7.11 -5.67
C ILE A 36 -3.21 -7.86 -5.34
N VAL A 37 -2.31 -7.25 -4.56
CA VAL A 37 -1.04 -7.87 -4.16
C VAL A 37 -1.28 -9.15 -3.37
N LYS A 38 -2.24 -9.15 -2.45
CA LYS A 38 -2.60 -10.35 -1.68
C LYS A 38 -3.09 -11.48 -2.57
N ASN A 39 -3.98 -11.20 -3.53
CA ASN A 39 -4.45 -12.22 -4.47
C ASN A 39 -3.31 -12.73 -5.35
N TYR A 40 -2.46 -11.82 -5.83
CA TYR A 40 -1.30 -12.18 -6.63
C TYR A 40 -0.33 -13.11 -5.89
N LEU A 41 -0.06 -12.85 -4.61
CA LEU A 41 0.79 -13.72 -3.78
C LEU A 41 0.17 -15.11 -3.53
N LEU A 42 -1.16 -15.21 -3.47
CA LEU A 42 -1.84 -16.49 -3.33
C LEU A 42 -1.75 -17.34 -4.61
N GLU A 43 -1.75 -16.70 -5.78
CA GLU A 43 -1.62 -17.37 -7.08
C GLU A 43 -0.15 -17.66 -7.43
N ASN A 44 0.77 -16.77 -7.03
CA ASN A 44 2.20 -16.84 -7.31
C ASN A 44 2.99 -16.95 -6.01
N ASN A 45 2.99 -18.15 -5.43
CA ASN A 45 3.84 -18.45 -4.27
C ASN A 45 5.31 -18.20 -4.61
N GLY A 46 5.93 -17.29 -3.88
CA GLY A 46 7.34 -16.93 -4.06
C GLY A 46 7.62 -15.79 -5.04
N ALA A 47 6.62 -15.01 -5.42
CA ALA A 47 6.85 -13.81 -6.20
C ALA A 47 7.74 -12.79 -5.47
N THR A 48 8.62 -12.14 -6.22
CA THR A 48 9.51 -11.09 -5.72
C THR A 48 8.81 -9.72 -5.72
N ILE A 49 9.42 -8.73 -5.04
CA ILE A 49 8.94 -7.33 -5.10
C ILE A 49 8.82 -6.84 -6.55
N MET A 50 9.76 -7.25 -7.40
CA MET A 50 9.80 -6.83 -8.79
C MET A 50 8.65 -7.44 -9.60
N ASP A 51 8.36 -8.73 -9.40
CA ASP A 51 7.24 -9.39 -10.10
C ASP A 51 5.91 -8.74 -9.74
N ILE A 52 5.70 -8.47 -8.45
CA ILE A 52 4.52 -7.76 -7.97
C ILE A 52 4.45 -6.36 -8.60
N TYR A 53 5.56 -5.62 -8.65
CA TYR A 53 5.59 -4.29 -9.27
C TYR A 53 5.22 -4.35 -10.76
N TYR A 54 5.79 -5.28 -11.52
CA TYR A 54 5.53 -5.43 -12.96
C TYR A 54 4.09 -5.86 -13.25
N ASP A 55 3.54 -6.78 -12.48
CA ASP A 55 2.22 -7.38 -12.76
C ASP A 55 1.07 -6.58 -12.15
N THR A 56 1.26 -5.99 -10.98
CA THR A 56 0.20 -5.26 -10.26
C THR A 56 0.29 -3.74 -10.43
N ASN A 57 1.41 -3.24 -10.96
CA ASN A 57 1.72 -1.81 -11.10
C ASN A 57 1.69 -1.04 -9.76
N VAL A 58 1.75 -1.76 -8.63
CA VAL A 58 1.84 -1.18 -7.29
C VAL A 58 3.27 -0.77 -7.04
N THR A 59 3.50 0.45 -6.59
CA THR A 59 4.86 0.97 -6.42
C THR A 59 5.66 0.17 -5.39
N ILE A 60 6.95 -0.05 -5.65
CA ILE A 60 7.89 -0.75 -4.76
C ILE A 60 7.80 -0.25 -3.31
N LYS A 61 7.75 1.07 -3.08
CA LYS A 61 7.61 1.66 -1.74
C LYS A 61 6.36 1.19 -0.98
N THR A 62 5.26 0.98 -1.69
CA THR A 62 4.01 0.47 -1.10
C THR A 62 4.16 -1.00 -0.75
N ILE A 63 4.80 -1.79 -1.61
CA ILE A 63 5.07 -3.22 -1.38
C ILE A 63 6.01 -3.39 -0.18
N GLU A 64 7.11 -2.63 -0.13
CA GLU A 64 8.03 -2.58 1.01
C GLU A 64 7.31 -2.20 2.32
N ARG A 65 6.37 -1.25 2.27
CA ARG A 65 5.55 -0.90 3.42
C ARG A 65 4.70 -2.09 3.88
N TYR A 66 4.06 -2.82 2.96
CA TYR A 66 3.25 -4.00 3.32
C TYR A 66 4.08 -5.09 4.00
N ILE A 67 5.31 -5.30 3.53
CA ILE A 67 6.27 -6.25 4.14
C ILE A 67 6.67 -5.75 5.54
N LYS A 68 7.04 -4.47 5.66
CA LYS A 68 7.45 -3.86 6.94
C LYS A 68 6.34 -3.87 7.99
N GLU A 69 5.09 -3.76 7.56
CA GLU A 69 3.90 -3.87 8.43
C GLU A 69 3.54 -5.32 8.75
N GLY A 70 4.26 -6.31 8.21
CA GLY A 70 4.00 -7.74 8.42
C GLY A 70 2.69 -8.22 7.79
N LYS A 71 2.16 -7.49 6.82
CA LYS A 71 0.87 -7.79 6.18
C LYS A 71 1.00 -8.85 5.07
N ILE A 72 2.19 -9.01 4.50
CA ILE A 72 2.52 -9.99 3.46
C ILE A 72 3.91 -10.59 3.72
N GLU A 73 4.10 -11.85 3.35
CA GLU A 73 5.41 -12.51 3.30
C GLU A 73 5.78 -12.73 1.83
N ILE A 74 6.97 -12.30 1.46
CA ILE A 74 7.57 -12.55 0.15
C ILE A 74 8.92 -13.23 0.33
N ILE A 75 9.40 -13.91 -0.70
CA ILE A 75 10.74 -14.48 -0.71
C ILE A 75 11.67 -13.37 -1.19
N ASP A 76 12.50 -12.87 -0.28
CA ASP A 76 13.62 -11.98 -0.60
C ASP A 76 14.81 -12.92 -0.90
N GLU A 77 15.26 -12.99 -2.16
CA GLU A 77 16.41 -13.79 -2.58
C GLU A 77 17.74 -13.11 -2.25
#